data_AF-A0A8T4NZC5-F1
#
_entry.id   AF-A0A8T4NZC5-F1
#
_cell.length_a   1.000
_cell.length_b   1.000
_cell.length_c   1.000
_cell.angle_alpha   90.00
_cell.angle_beta   90.00
_cell.angle_gamma   90.00
#
_symmetry.space_group_name_H-M   'P 1'
#
loop_
_entity.id
_entity.type
_entity.pdbx_description
1 polymer ?
#
loop_
_entity_poly.entity_id
_entity_poly.type
_entity_poly.pdbx_seq_one_letter_code
_entity_poly.pdbx_strand_id
1 'polypeptide(L)' 'MKKYTNKFLINILKELSLKLGRNPTSYDLGNKNNMPDRSVFESKFGSWNKALTMANLKVNCYYRKWTKDEAIKWLKFKYE' A
#
# COMPACT_ATOMS: atom_id res chain seq x y z
N MET A 1 19.23 13.49 -1.14
CA MET A 1 18.28 12.34 -1.19
C MET A 1 18.95 11.12 -0.59
N LYS A 2 18.38 10.52 0.47
CA LYS A 2 18.84 9.20 0.94
C LYS A 2 18.58 8.18 -0.18
N LYS A 3 19.63 7.56 -0.72
CA LYS A 3 19.50 6.54 -1.77
C LYS A 3 19.07 5.23 -1.12
N TYR A 4 17.78 4.95 -1.13
CA TYR A 4 17.27 3.65 -0.73
C TYR A 4 17.35 2.65 -1.90
N THR A 5 17.88 1.46 -1.62
CA THR A 5 17.88 0.36 -2.58
C THR A 5 16.54 -0.37 -2.53
N ASN A 6 16.14 -1.00 -3.64
CA ASN A 6 14.90 -1.79 -3.70
C ASN A 6 14.90 -2.88 -2.61
N LYS A 7 16.05 -3.54 -2.41
CA LYS A 7 16.23 -4.58 -1.39
C LYS A 7 16.00 -4.04 0.02
N PHE A 8 16.53 -2.86 0.33
CA PHE A 8 16.34 -2.23 1.63
C PHE A 8 14.87 -1.92 1.92
N LEU A 9 14.15 -1.34 0.95
CA LEU A 9 12.74 -1.03 1.08
C LEU A 9 11.89 -2.30 1.25
N ILE A 10 12.17 -3.35 0.47
CA ILE A 10 11.48 -4.64 0.60
C ILE A 10 11.72 -5.25 2.00
N ASN A 11 12.96 -5.18 2.49
CA ASN A 11 13.30 -5.73 3.80
C ASN A 11 12.54 -5.02 4.93
N ILE A 12 12.42 -3.69 4.86
CA ILE A 12 11.61 -2.91 5.80
C ILE A 12 10.18 -3.43 5.83
N LEU A 13 9.54 -3.62 4.67
CA LEU A 13 8.15 -4.09 4.62
C LEU A 13 7.99 -5.48 5.25
N LYS A 14 8.94 -6.39 5.01
CA LYS A 14 8.94 -7.73 5.61
C LYS A 14 9.10 -7.68 7.12
N GLU A 15 10.07 -6.92 7.62
CA GLU A 15 10.29 -6.73 9.06
C GLU A 15 9.07 -6.12 9.74
N LEU A 16 8.44 -5.13 9.09
CA LEU A 16 7.24 -4.48 9.62
C LEU A 16 6.07 -5.48 9.65
N SER A 17 5.92 -6.30 8.61
CA SER A 17 4.92 -7.37 8.59
C SER A 17 5.13 -8.39 9.70
N LEU A 18 6.38 -8.81 9.94
CA LEU A 18 6.73 -9.74 11.01
C LEU A 18 6.44 -9.13 12.39
N LYS A 19 6.80 -7.86 12.59
CA LYS A 19 6.58 -7.15 13.86
C LYS A 19 5.10 -6.94 14.17
N LEU A 20 4.28 -6.70 13.15
CA LEU A 20 2.84 -6.46 13.34
C LEU A 20 2.01 -7.75 13.33
N GLY A 21 2.53 -8.86 12.83
CA GLY A 21 1.75 -10.07 12.56
C GLY A 21 0.64 -9.87 11.50
N ARG A 22 0.66 -8.75 10.78
CA ARG A 22 -0.30 -8.38 9.73
C ARG A 22 0.42 -7.60 8.62
N ASN A 23 -0.24 -7.45 7.48
CA ASN A 23 0.34 -6.64 6.39
C ASN A 23 0.51 -5.18 6.84
N PRO A 24 1.69 -4.59 6.59
CA PRO A 24 1.95 -3.20 6.89
C PRO A 24 1.08 -2.30 6.00
N THR A 25 0.45 -1.32 6.60
CA THR A 25 -0.27 -0.24 5.93
C THR A 25 0.64 0.97 5.78
N SER A 26 0.28 1.92 4.91
CA SER A 26 1.01 3.19 4.81
C SER A 26 1.02 3.98 6.12
N TYR A 27 0.01 3.80 6.98
CA TYR A 27 -0.05 4.44 8.29
C TYR A 27 0.99 3.89 9.27
N ASP A 28 1.39 2.63 9.11
CA ASP A 28 2.39 2.01 9.98
C ASP A 28 3.82 2.55 9.75
N LEU A 29 4.06 3.21 8.60
CA LEU A 29 5.32 3.88 8.30
C LEU A 29 5.45 5.25 8.97
N GLY A 30 4.35 6.02 9.00
CA GLY A 30 4.37 7.44 9.41
C GLY A 30 4.70 7.68 10.89
N ASN A 31 4.51 6.67 11.75
CA ASN A 31 4.76 6.80 13.19
C ASN A 31 6.21 6.49 13.61
N LYS A 32 7.14 6.20 12.69
CA LYS A 32 8.52 5.88 13.05
C LYS A 32 9.49 6.88 12.42
N ASN A 33 10.13 7.69 13.26
CA ASN A 33 11.12 8.74 12.92
C ASN A 33 12.33 8.32 12.07
N ASN A 34 12.41 7.06 11.62
CA ASN A 34 13.52 6.56 10.81
C ASN A 34 13.10 5.64 9.66
N MET A 35 11.81 5.62 9.30
CA MET A 35 11.31 4.86 8.16
C MET A 35 11.11 5.75 6.93
N PRO A 36 11.37 5.23 5.72
CA PRO A 36 11.04 5.94 4.50
C PRO A 36 9.53 6.13 4.39
N ASP A 37 9.11 7.31 3.94
CA ASP A 37 7.72 7.61 3.66
C ASP A 37 7.15 6.73 2.55
N ARG A 38 5.82 6.59 2.55
CA ARG A 38 5.07 5.93 1.47
C ARG A 38 5.48 6.43 0.09
N SER A 39 5.72 7.73 -0.07
CA SER A 39 6.13 8.36 -1.32
C SER A 39 7.43 7.79 -1.89
N VAL A 40 8.36 7.36 -1.04
CA VAL A 40 9.60 6.70 -1.44
C VAL A 40 9.32 5.35 -2.09
N PHE A 41 8.41 4.57 -1.50
CA PHE A 41 8.01 3.28 -2.06
C PHE A 41 7.26 3.46 -3.38
N GLU A 42 6.35 4.43 -3.46
CA GLU A 42 5.61 4.71 -4.69
C GLU A 42 6.51 5.22 -5.81
N SER A 43 7.47 6.10 -5.51
CA SER A 43 8.45 6.56 -6.49
C SER A 43 9.34 5.42 -7.01
N LYS A 44 9.70 4.46 -6.15
CA LYS A 44 10.64 3.38 -6.50
C LYS A 44 9.96 2.18 -7.18
N PHE A 45 8.77 1.81 -6.74
CA PHE A 45 8.04 0.62 -7.20
C PHE A 45 6.81 0.95 -8.05
N GLY A 46 6.48 2.23 -8.20
CA GLY A 46 5.33 2.73 -8.94
C GLY A 46 4.03 2.79 -8.14
N SER A 47 3.85 1.93 -7.14
CA SER A 47 2.74 2.02 -6.19
C SER A 47 3.02 1.29 -4.88
N TRP A 48 2.31 1.65 -3.81
CA TRP A 48 2.39 0.95 -2.53
C TRP A 48 2.07 -0.54 -2.67
N ASN A 49 1.01 -0.86 -3.41
CA ASN A 49 0.63 -2.25 -3.65
C ASN A 49 1.71 -3.02 -4.42
N LYS A 50 2.37 -2.40 -5.42
CA LYS A 50 3.50 -3.03 -6.10
C LYS A 50 4.66 -3.29 -5.15
N ALA A 51 4.94 -2.39 -4.22
CA ALA A 51 5.96 -2.60 -3.19
C ALA A 51 5.59 -3.78 -2.26
N LEU A 52 4.32 -3.91 -1.85
CA LEU A 52 3.83 -5.06 -1.09
C LEU A 52 3.94 -6.37 -1.88
N THR A 53 3.56 -6.37 -3.17
CA THR A 53 3.70 -7.54 -4.05
C THR A 53 5.17 -7.97 -4.18
N MET A 54 6.09 -7.02 -4.37
CA MET A 54 7.55 -7.30 -4.41
C MET A 54 8.07 -7.84 -3.07
N ALA A 55 7.46 -7.46 -1.95
CA ALA A 55 7.75 -7.99 -0.63
C ALA A 55 7.08 -9.35 -0.34
N ASN A 56 6.33 -9.90 -1.31
CA ASN A 56 5.52 -11.11 -1.14
C ASN A 56 4.46 -10.98 -0.04
N LEU A 57 3.92 -9.77 0.13
CA LEU A 57 2.89 -9.42 1.10
C LEU A 57 1.54 -9.27 0.41
N LYS A 58 0.45 -9.53 1.13
CA LYS A 58 -0.90 -9.40 0.59
C LYS A 58 -1.26 -7.91 0.49
N VAL A 59 -1.72 -7.51 -0.70
CA VAL A 59 -2.14 -6.13 -0.95
C VAL A 59 -3.40 -5.81 -0.14
N ASN A 60 -3.40 -4.65 0.53
CA ASN A 60 -4.45 -4.30 1.50
C ASN A 60 -5.78 -3.88 0.85
N CYS A 61 -5.78 -3.50 -0.42
CA CYS A 61 -7.01 -3.21 -1.14
C CYS A 61 -6.81 -3.35 -2.65
N TYR A 62 -7.62 -4.21 -3.25
CA TYR A 62 -8.06 -3.97 -4.61
C TYR A 62 -9.18 -2.95 -4.48
N TYR A 63 -8.97 -1.71 -4.96
CA TYR A 63 -10.12 -0.88 -5.27
C TYR A 63 -11.01 -1.73 -6.18
N ARG A 64 -12.21 -2.13 -5.72
CA ARG A 64 -13.18 -2.76 -6.61
C ARG A 64 -13.36 -1.77 -7.74
N LYS A 65 -12.94 -2.14 -8.94
CA LYS A 65 -13.01 -1.27 -10.10
C LYS A 65 -14.48 -1.21 -10.48
N TRP A 66 -15.20 -0.24 -9.93
CA TRP A 66 -16.59 -0.02 -10.27
C TRP A 66 -16.65 0.37 -11.74
N THR A 67 -17.49 -0.32 -12.48
CA THR A 67 -17.91 0.20 -13.79
C THR A 67 -18.79 1.43 -13.55
N LYS A 68 -18.82 2.36 -14.52
CA LYS A 68 -19.70 3.52 -14.44
C LYS A 68 -21.16 3.11 -14.20
N ASP A 69 -21.59 2.01 -14.83
CA ASP A 69 -22.94 1.49 -14.72
C ASP A 69 -23.26 0.95 -13.32
N GLU A 70 -22.34 0.20 -12.70
CA GLU A 70 -22.51 -0.25 -11.31
C GLU A 70 -22.59 0.94 -10.34
N ALA A 71 -21.79 1.99 -10.56
CA ALA A 71 -21.80 3.18 -9.72
C ALA A 71 -23.12 3.97 -9.84
N ILE A 72 -23.66 4.09 -11.06
CA ILE A 72 -24.97 4.71 -11.31
C ILE A 72 -26.09 3.89 -10.67
N LYS A 73 -26.04 2.56 -10.78
CA LYS A 73 -27.04 1.67 -10.15
C LYS A 73 -27.04 1.82 -8.63
N TRP A 74 -25.86 1.90 -8.01
CA TRP A 74 -25.75 2.09 -6.56
C TRP A 74 -26.25 3.48 -6.11
N LEU A 75 -25.98 4.53 -6.90
CA LEU A 75 -26.51 5.86 -6.63
C LEU A 75 -28.04 5.89 -6.71
N LYS A 76 -28.64 5.27 -7.74
CA LYS A 76 -30.11 5.18 -7.86
C LYS A 76 -30.74 4.45 -6.67
N PHE A 77 -30.17 3.31 -6.26
CA PHE A 77 -30.63 2.54 -5.09
C PHE A 77 -30.56 3.32 -3.76
N LYS A 78 -29.66 4.31 -3.66
CA LYS A 78 -29.46 5.08 -2.41
C LYS A 78 -30.44 6.24 -2.24
N TYR A 79 -31.07 6.71 -3.31
CA TYR A 79 -31.97 7.86 -3.31
C TYR A 79 -33.43 7.49 -3.66
N GLU A 80 -33.76 6.19 -3.65
CA GLU A 80 -35.12 5.64 -3.54
C GLU A 80 -35.48 5.42 -2.06
#